data_AF-A0A023EED2-F1
#
_entry.id   AF-A0A023EED2-F1
#
_cell.length_a   1.000
_cell.length_b   1.000
_cell.length_c   1.000
_cell.angle_alpha   90.00
_cell.angle_beta   90.00
_cell.angle_gamma   90.00
#
_symmetry.space_group_name_H-M   'P 1'
#
loop_
_entity.id
_entity.type
_entity.pdbx_description
1 polymer ?
#
loop_
_entity_poly.entity_id
_entity_poly.type
_entity_poly.pdbx_seq_one_letter_code
_entity_poly.pdbx_strand_id
1 'polypeptide(L)'
;MADSRERIRGPPRDGREGFTSPRQVLRRLMLLSEGRQYREAATVVGRLGPSVLRSVVADLPMDILIEALPHSTYLLESFFKSVEHGGYTKY
;
A
#
# COMPACT_ATOMS: atom_id res chain seq x y z
N MET A 1 -25.32 36.41 -6.22
CA MET A 1 -24.72 35.65 -7.33
C MET A 1 -23.85 34.57 -6.71
N ALA A 2 -24.35 33.34 -6.65
CA ALA A 2 -23.65 32.19 -6.09
C ALA A 2 -22.83 31.55 -7.21
N ASP A 3 -21.49 31.54 -7.09
CA ASP A 3 -20.64 30.70 -7.94
C ASP A 3 -20.21 29.48 -7.13
N SER A 4 -21.09 28.47 -7.19
CA SER A 4 -20.82 27.09 -6.81
C SER A 4 -19.64 26.56 -7.61
N ARG A 5 -18.46 26.59 -7.00
CA ARG A 5 -17.33 25.73 -7.39
C ARG A 5 -16.99 24.77 -6.27
N GLU A 6 -18.02 24.08 -5.77
CA GLU A 6 -17.87 22.72 -5.27
C GLU A 6 -17.26 21.89 -6.41
N ARG A 7 -15.93 21.82 -6.41
CA ARG A 7 -15.20 20.77 -7.12
C ARG A 7 -15.57 19.48 -6.40
N ILE A 8 -16.69 18.91 -6.80
CA ILE A 8 -17.11 17.55 -6.47
C ILE A 8 -15.93 16.66 -6.87
N ARG A 9 -15.10 16.35 -5.89
CA ARG A 9 -14.08 15.32 -5.96
C ARG A 9 -14.89 14.04 -6.13
N GLY A 10 -15.06 13.62 -7.38
CA GLY A 10 -15.83 12.43 -7.72
C GLY A 10 -15.39 11.27 -6.80
N PRO A 11 -16.34 10.42 -6.38
CA PRO A 11 -16.00 9.29 -5.51
C PRO A 11 -14.87 8.50 -6.18
N PRO A 12 -13.83 8.09 -5.42
CA PRO A 12 -12.74 7.31 -5.99
C PRO A 12 -13.35 6.10 -6.70
N ARG A 13 -13.15 6.03 -8.02
CA ARG A 13 -13.73 4.99 -8.90
C ARG A 13 -13.14 3.59 -8.68
N ASP A 14 -12.30 3.46 -7.68
CA ASP A 14 -11.69 2.22 -7.26
C ASP A 14 -11.75 2.27 -5.73
N GLY A 15 -12.32 1.26 -5.08
CA GLY A 15 -12.51 1.16 -3.61
C GLY A 15 -11.19 1.14 -2.80
N ARG A 16 -10.12 1.69 -3.36
CA ARG A 16 -8.80 1.93 -2.77
C ARG A 16 -8.84 3.24 -2.01
N GLU A 17 -9.62 3.29 -0.94
CA GLU A 17 -9.59 4.41 -0.01
C GLU A 17 -8.20 4.55 0.65
N GLY A 18 -7.64 5.76 0.59
CA GLY A 18 -6.90 6.32 1.73
C GLY A 18 -5.39 6.54 1.58
N PHE A 19 -4.70 5.93 0.62
CA PHE A 19 -3.24 6.02 0.55
C PHE A 19 -2.76 6.78 -0.68
N THR A 20 -2.84 8.11 -0.63
CA THR A 20 -2.37 9.00 -1.70
C THR A 20 -0.86 9.28 -1.65
N SER A 21 -0.19 9.01 -0.52
CA SER A 21 1.23 9.30 -0.33
C SER A 21 2.03 8.04 0.05
N PRO A 22 3.07 7.66 -0.72
CA PRO A 22 3.97 6.55 -0.38
C PRO A 22 4.57 6.66 1.02
N ARG A 23 4.88 7.88 1.48
CA ARG A 23 5.44 8.12 2.82
C ARG A 23 4.47 7.76 3.94
N GLN A 24 3.18 8.04 3.75
CA GLN A 24 2.15 7.70 4.74
C GLN A 24 1.95 6.18 4.83
N VAL A 25 1.99 5.51 3.67
CA VAL A 25 1.93 4.04 3.60
C VAL A 25 3.12 3.42 4.30
N LEU A 26 4.33 3.86 3.96
CA LEU A 26 5.56 3.34 4.55
C LEU A 26 5.54 3.48 6.08
N ARG A 27 5.15 4.66 6.60
CA ARG A 27 5.01 4.87 8.04
C ARG A 27 3.99 3.92 8.68
N ARG A 28 2.82 3.72 8.04
CA ARG A 28 1.80 2.77 8.51
C ARG A 28 2.36 1.34 8.53
N LEU A 29 3.06 0.92 7.48
CA LEU A 29 3.65 -0.40 7.38
C LEU A 29 4.73 -0.63 8.43
N MET A 30 5.57 0.36 8.70
CA MET A 30 6.60 0.27 9.75
C MET A 30 5.95 0.14 11.13
N LEU A 31 4.96 0.97 11.45
CA LEU A 31 4.22 0.89 12.73
C LEU A 31 3.59 -0.50 12.94
N LEU A 32 2.94 -1.03 11.90
CA LEU A 32 2.33 -2.36 11.95
C LEU A 32 3.38 -3.47 12.07
N SER A 33 4.53 -3.32 11.39
CA SER A 33 5.63 -4.28 11.46
C SER A 33 6.30 -4.32 12.83
N GLU A 34 6.49 -3.17 13.48
CA GLU A 34 6.96 -3.07 14.87
C GLU A 34 6.01 -3.80 15.83
N GLY A 35 4.69 -3.62 15.64
CA GLY A 35 3.65 -4.34 16.39
C GLY A 35 3.50 -5.83 16.00
N ARG A 36 4.31 -6.36 15.09
CA ARG A 36 4.20 -7.69 14.48
C ARG A 36 2.84 -7.96 13.81
N GLN A 37 2.12 -6.90 13.43
CA GLN A 37 0.82 -6.94 12.76
C GLN A 37 0.99 -7.12 11.24
N TYR A 38 1.78 -8.11 10.82
CA TYR A 38 2.11 -8.35 9.40
C TYR A 38 0.88 -8.64 8.52
N ARG A 39 -0.19 -9.21 9.09
CA ARG A 39 -1.46 -9.43 8.37
C ARG A 39 -2.23 -8.13 8.07
N GLU A 40 -2.21 -7.18 8.99
CA GLU A 40 -2.81 -5.87 8.76
C GLU A 40 -1.98 -5.07 7.75
N ALA A 41 -0.65 -5.16 7.86
CA ALA A 41 0.26 -4.57 6.88
C ALA A 41 0.00 -5.12 5.47
N ALA A 42 -0.24 -6.42 5.33
CA ALA A 42 -0.58 -7.06 4.06
C ALA A 42 -1.91 -6.54 3.48
N THR A 43 -2.90 -6.29 4.36
CA THR A 43 -4.19 -5.71 3.95
C THR A 43 -4.01 -4.28 3.42
N VAL A 44 -3.09 -3.51 4.01
CA VAL A 44 -2.73 -2.17 3.50
C VAL A 44 -2.12 -2.28 2.11
N VAL A 45 -1.17 -3.20 1.90
CA VAL A 45 -0.52 -3.44 0.60
C VAL A 45 -1.53 -3.80 -0.49
N GLY A 46 -2.49 -4.68 -0.19
CA GLY A 46 -3.51 -5.10 -1.15
C GLY A 46 -4.43 -3.97 -1.64
N ARG A 47 -4.48 -2.84 -0.93
CA ARG A 47 -5.28 -1.65 -1.29
C ARG A 47 -4.49 -0.58 -2.04
N LEU A 48 -3.17 -0.74 -2.19
CA LEU A 48 -2.33 0.27 -2.84
C LEU A 48 -2.54 0.29 -4.36
N GLY A 49 -2.48 1.49 -4.95
CA GLY A 49 -2.35 1.64 -6.39
C GLY A 49 -0.94 1.27 -6.88
N PRO A 50 -0.77 0.87 -8.16
CA PRO A 50 0.50 0.34 -8.68
C PRO A 50 1.66 1.35 -8.66
N SER A 51 1.38 2.66 -8.71
CA SER A 51 2.41 3.69 -8.58
C SER A 51 2.91 3.82 -7.13
N VAL A 52 1.99 3.85 -6.17
CA VAL A 52 2.31 3.96 -4.74
C VAL A 52 3.01 2.69 -4.26
N LEU A 53 2.53 1.52 -4.69
CA LEU A 53 3.14 0.24 -4.38
C LEU A 53 4.61 0.20 -4.81
N ARG A 54 4.93 0.61 -6.03
CA ARG A 54 6.31 0.64 -6.53
C ARG A 54 7.21 1.53 -5.69
N SER A 55 6.75 2.72 -5.32
CA SER A 55 7.48 3.61 -4.42
C SER A 55 7.70 3.00 -3.04
N VAL A 56 6.67 2.40 -2.45
CA VAL A 56 6.75 1.80 -1.11
C VAL A 56 7.67 0.59 -1.08
N VAL A 57 7.63 -0.26 -2.11
CA VAL A 57 8.52 -1.43 -2.22
C VAL A 57 9.99 -1.01 -2.33
N ALA A 58 10.28 0.06 -3.08
CA ALA A 58 11.65 0.56 -3.22
C ALA A 58 12.25 1.08 -1.89
N ASP A 59 11.39 1.62 -1.01
CA ASP A 59 11.80 2.22 0.27
C ASP A 59 11.60 1.28 1.48
N LEU A 60 11.18 0.03 1.26
CA LEU A 60 10.85 -0.90 2.34
C LEU A 60 12.13 -1.50 2.97
N PRO A 61 12.25 -1.54 4.31
CA PRO A 61 13.39 -2.16 4.97
C PRO A 61 13.27 -3.69 4.90
N MET A 62 13.76 -4.27 3.81
CA MET A 62 13.67 -5.71 3.53
C MET A 62 14.42 -6.56 4.57
N ASP A 63 15.55 -6.06 5.09
CA ASP A 63 16.37 -6.80 6.08
C ASP A 63 15.55 -7.15 7.33
N ILE A 64 14.78 -6.19 7.85
CA ILE A 64 13.92 -6.38 9.03
C ILE A 64 12.84 -7.43 8.76
N LEU A 65 12.26 -7.42 7.56
CA LEU A 65 11.23 -8.39 7.19
C LEU A 65 11.82 -9.80 7.04
N ILE A 66 13.03 -9.93 6.51
CA ILE A 66 13.72 -11.22 6.39
C ILE A 66 14.07 -11.76 7.78
N GLU A 67 14.57 -10.92 8.68
CA GLU A 67 14.86 -11.32 10.06
C GLU A 67 13.60 -11.71 10.86
N ALA A 68 12.46 -11.09 10.53
CA ALA A 68 11.18 -11.39 11.16
C ALA A 68 10.48 -12.68 10.64
N LEU A 69 11.12 -13.42 9.73
CA LEU A 69 10.61 -14.70 9.29
C LEU A 69 10.49 -15.68 10.47
N PRO A 70 9.44 -16.52 10.51
CA PRO A 70 8.43 -16.74 9.46
C PRO A 70 7.20 -15.81 9.51
N HIS A 71 7.17 -14.80 10.38
CA HIS A 71 5.94 -14.05 10.68
C HIS A 71 5.61 -13.03 9.59
N SER A 72 6.63 -12.49 8.94
CA SER A 72 6.55 -11.54 7.84
C SER A 72 6.21 -12.17 6.48
N THR A 73 6.24 -13.50 6.34
CA THR A 73 6.03 -14.21 5.07
C THR A 73 4.75 -13.76 4.37
N TYR A 74 3.65 -13.62 5.12
CA TYR A 74 2.36 -13.21 4.58
C TYR A 74 2.36 -11.79 4.00
N LEU A 75 3.14 -10.87 4.60
CA LEU A 75 3.32 -9.52 4.10
C LEU A 75 4.14 -9.53 2.81
N LEU A 76 5.23 -10.29 2.78
CA LEU A 76 6.08 -10.44 1.59
C LEU A 76 5.30 -11.03 0.42
N GLU A 77 4.54 -12.10 0.63
CA GLU A 77 3.65 -12.68 -0.39
C GLU A 77 2.67 -11.65 -0.96
N SER A 78 2.12 -10.80 -0.09
CA SER A 78 1.17 -9.76 -0.51
C SER A 78 1.84 -8.70 -1.37
N PHE A 79 3.09 -8.33 -1.07
CA PHE A 79 3.88 -7.45 -1.94
C PHE A 79 4.11 -8.07 -3.32
N PHE A 80 4.54 -9.34 -3.38
CA PHE A 80 4.75 -10.03 -4.67
C PHE A 80 3.47 -10.11 -5.48
N LYS A 81 2.36 -10.55 -4.87
CA LYS A 81 1.05 -10.62 -5.54
C LYS A 81 0.59 -9.24 -6.03
N SER A 82 0.72 -8.19 -5.21
CA SER A 82 0.32 -6.85 -5.62
C SER A 82 1.19 -6.28 -6.74
N VAL A 83 2.48 -6.59 -6.79
CA VAL A 83 3.38 -6.19 -7.88
C VAL A 83 3.01 -6.90 -9.18
N GLU A 84 2.76 -8.22 -9.12
CA GLU A 84 2.29 -9.01 -10.26
C GLU A 84 1.01 -8.42 -10.84
N HIS A 85 -0.02 -8.21 -10.03
CA HIS A 85 -1.31 -7.66 -10.48
C HIS A 85 -1.19 -6.22 -11.00
N GLY A 86 -0.27 -5.43 -10.45
CA GLY A 86 0.04 -4.09 -10.96
C GLY A 86 0.71 -4.08 -12.34
N GLY A 87 1.36 -5.19 -12.74
CA GLY A 87 2.00 -5.36 -14.04
C GLY A 87 1.04 -5.74 -15.17
N TYR A 88 -0.05 -6.45 -14.87
CA TYR A 88 -0.99 -6.95 -15.89
C TYR A 88 -2.05 -5.94 -16.37
N THR A 89 -2.18 -4.78 -15.73
CA THR A 89 -3.19 -3.74 -16.09
C THR A 89 -2.73 -2.78 -17.20
N LYS A 90 -1.74 -3.18 -18.00
CA LYS A 90 -1.07 -2.34 -19.01
C LYS A 90 -1.14 -2.88 -20.45
N TYR A 91 -2.01 -3.85 -20.73
CA TYR A 91 -2.31 -4.33 -22.09
C TYR A 91 -3.80 -4.28 -22.37
#